data_AF-A0A496ZZA9-F1
#
_entry.id   AF-A0A496ZZA9-F1
#
_cell.length_a   1.000
_cell.length_b   1.000
_cell.length_c   1.000
_cell.angle_alpha   90.00
_cell.angle_beta   90.00
_cell.angle_gamma   90.00
#
_symmetry.space_group_name_H-M   'P 1'
#
loop_
_entity.id
_entity.type
_entity.pdbx_description
1 polymer ?
#
loop_
_entity_poly.entity_id
_entity_poly.type
_entity_poly.pdbx_seq_one_letter_code
_entity_poly.pdbx_strand_id
1 'polypeptide(L)'
;VPPNPEGGVTLVMTATEHVWVRVLTDGQTAFEGMMAPGQAKSWSGQEAVIVDTGNGAGLLVTVNGQPQGVLGGRGQICTRAWGPTGEIAVPSLAPTPTPEASTG
;
A
#
# COMPACT_ATOMS: atom_id res chain seq x y z
N VAL A 1 -14.46 -8.76 -16.70
CA VAL A 1 -13.49 -9.69 -16.07
C VAL A 1 -12.78 -8.93 -14.96
N PRO A 2 -12.74 -9.41 -13.71
CA PRO A 2 -11.84 -8.80 -12.73
C PRO A 2 -10.39 -9.03 -13.21
N PRO A 3 -9.49 -8.04 -13.10
CA PRO A 3 -8.17 -8.10 -13.73
C PRO A 3 -7.19 -9.11 -13.12
N ASN A 4 -7.61 -9.94 -12.14
CA ASN A 4 -6.70 -10.91 -11.53
C ASN A 4 -7.41 -12.22 -11.13
N PRO A 5 -7.45 -13.25 -12.00
CA PRO A 5 -8.02 -14.57 -11.68
C PRO A 5 -7.18 -15.41 -10.69
N GLU A 6 -6.01 -14.93 -10.28
CA GLU A 6 -5.02 -15.68 -9.49
C GLU A 6 -5.05 -15.37 -7.98
N GLY A 7 -5.98 -14.52 -7.52
CA GLY A 7 -6.15 -14.22 -6.09
C GLY A 7 -5.23 -13.13 -5.53
N GLY A 8 -4.47 -12.42 -6.36
CA GLY A 8 -3.65 -11.26 -5.96
C GLY A 8 -4.45 -9.99 -5.61
N VAL A 9 -3.71 -8.93 -5.28
CA VAL A 9 -4.22 -7.61 -4.93
C VAL A 9 -4.06 -6.63 -6.09
N THR A 10 -5.08 -5.85 -6.39
CA THR A 10 -5.06 -4.73 -7.33
C THR A 10 -5.27 -3.43 -6.57
N LEU A 11 -4.31 -2.52 -6.69
CA LEU A 11 -4.32 -1.21 -6.07
C LEU A 11 -4.51 -0.14 -7.14
N VAL A 12 -5.47 0.75 -6.94
CA VAL A 12 -5.66 1.97 -7.73
C VAL A 12 -5.54 3.16 -6.80
N MET A 13 -4.70 4.11 -7.17
CA MET A 13 -4.54 5.36 -6.42
C MET A 13 -4.78 6.56 -7.31
N THR A 14 -5.46 7.55 -6.76
CA THR A 14 -5.66 8.86 -7.39
C THR A 14 -5.12 9.92 -6.46
N ALA A 15 -4.15 10.70 -6.92
CA ALA A 15 -3.63 11.84 -6.18
C ALA A 15 -4.63 13.01 -6.26
N THR A 16 -4.97 13.58 -5.10
CA THR A 16 -5.83 14.77 -5.01
C THR A 16 -5.00 16.05 -4.87
N GLU A 17 -3.75 15.92 -4.45
CA GLU A 17 -2.75 16.98 -4.29
C GLU A 17 -1.39 16.49 -4.80
N HIS A 18 -0.38 17.37 -4.86
CA HIS A 18 0.99 16.94 -5.09
C HIS A 18 1.47 16.08 -3.91
N VAL A 19 1.80 14.82 -4.17
CA VAL A 19 2.16 13.87 -3.12
C VAL A 19 3.26 12.93 -3.60
N TRP A 20 4.28 12.74 -2.76
CA TRP A 20 5.29 11.72 -2.99
C TRP A 20 4.71 10.37 -2.58
N VAL A 21 4.85 9.38 -3.46
CA VAL A 21 4.38 8.03 -3.21
C VAL A 21 5.42 7.01 -3.67
N ARG A 22 5.59 5.97 -2.87
CA ARG A 22 6.33 4.76 -3.22
C ARG A 22 5.41 3.56 -3.11
N VAL A 23 5.43 2.71 -4.13
CA VAL A 23 4.64 1.48 -4.20
C VAL A 23 5.59 0.31 -4.38
N LEU A 24 5.46 -0.68 -3.51
CA LEU A 24 6.15 -1.95 -3.62
C LEU A 24 5.12 -3.04 -3.94
N THR A 25 5.43 -3.89 -4.91
CA THR A 25 4.65 -5.07 -5.28
C THR A 25 5.52 -6.28 -5.01
N ASP A 26 5.06 -7.20 -4.16
CA ASP A 26 5.75 -8.46 -3.85
C ASP A 26 7.22 -8.24 -3.43
N GLY A 27 7.46 -7.20 -2.64
CA GLY A 27 8.80 -6.83 -2.15
C GLY A 27 9.66 -6.02 -3.13
N GLN A 28 9.22 -5.79 -4.36
CA GLN A 28 9.95 -4.99 -5.35
C GLN A 28 9.34 -3.61 -5.51
N THR A 29 10.17 -2.57 -5.62
CA THR A 29 9.68 -1.19 -5.86
C THR A 29 9.15 -1.08 -7.29
N ALA A 30 7.83 -0.98 -7.43
CA ALA A 30 7.14 -0.82 -8.71
C ALA A 30 7.04 0.65 -9.13
N PHE A 31 7.01 1.57 -8.16
CA PHE A 31 6.96 3.00 -8.41
C PHE A 31 7.54 3.77 -7.22
N GLU A 32 8.28 4.83 -7.52
CA GLU A 32 8.69 5.82 -6.54
C GLU A 32 8.74 7.19 -7.23
N GLY A 33 8.02 8.16 -6.68
CA GLY A 33 8.04 9.53 -7.21
C GLY A 33 6.86 10.38 -6.81
N MET A 34 6.83 11.61 -7.33
CA MET A 34 5.70 12.53 -7.13
C MET A 34 4.55 12.18 -8.06
N MET A 35 3.35 12.15 -7.50
CA MET A 35 2.10 12.16 -8.25
C MET A 35 1.51 13.57 -8.26
N ALA A 36 0.99 13.98 -9.41
CA ALA A 36 0.31 15.26 -9.59
C ALA A 36 -1.19 15.13 -9.27
N PRO A 37 -1.87 16.20 -8.83
CA PRO A 37 -3.31 16.17 -8.61
C PRO A 37 -4.07 15.74 -9.87
N GLY A 38 -5.04 14.85 -9.70
CA GLY A 38 -5.80 14.23 -10.80
C GLY A 38 -5.09 13.04 -11.46
N GLN A 39 -3.84 12.75 -11.12
CA GLN A 39 -3.14 11.59 -11.66
C GLN A 39 -3.62 10.31 -10.99
N ALA A 40 -4.10 9.37 -11.81
CA ALA A 40 -4.46 8.02 -11.39
C ALA A 40 -3.44 7.00 -11.90
N LYS A 41 -3.08 6.05 -11.05
CA LYS A 41 -2.20 4.92 -11.38
C LYS A 41 -2.69 3.65 -10.72
N SER A 42 -2.41 2.52 -11.35
CA SER A 42 -2.81 1.19 -10.88
C SER A 42 -1.62 0.24 -10.85
N TRP A 43 -1.58 -0.60 -9.82
CA TRP A 43 -0.58 -1.64 -9.62
C TRP A 43 -1.26 -2.93 -9.19
N SER A 44 -0.59 -4.06 -9.42
CA SER A 44 -1.04 -5.37 -9.00
C SER A 44 0.11 -6.15 -8.38
N GLY A 45 -0.17 -6.96 -7.38
CA GLY A 45 0.78 -7.86 -6.72
C GLY A 45 0.11 -9.18 -6.33
N GLN A 46 0.89 -10.24 -6.11
CA GLN A 46 0.39 -11.57 -5.76
C GLN A 46 0.32 -11.79 -4.24
N GLU A 47 1.37 -11.41 -3.52
CA GLU A 47 1.50 -11.59 -2.06
C GLU A 47 1.11 -10.32 -1.31
N ALA A 48 1.67 -9.18 -1.72
CA ALA A 48 1.43 -7.92 -1.05
C ALA A 48 1.71 -6.70 -1.93
N VAL A 49 0.93 -5.66 -1.73
CA VAL A 49 1.22 -4.31 -2.23
C VAL A 49 1.34 -3.37 -1.05
N ILE A 50 2.49 -2.69 -0.97
CA ILE A 50 2.83 -1.75 0.09
C ILE A 50 2.89 -0.35 -0.50
N VAL A 51 2.28 0.62 0.18
CA VAL A 51 2.28 2.03 -0.22
C VAL A 51 2.87 2.86 0.92
N ASP A 52 3.90 3.63 0.60
CA ASP A 52 4.41 4.72 1.43
C ASP A 52 4.02 6.06 0.81
N THR A 53 3.41 6.95 1.58
CA THR A 53 3.08 8.31 1.13
C THR A 53 3.53 9.35 2.14
N GLY A 54 3.99 10.50 1.65
CA GLY A 54 4.31 11.66 2.49
C GLY A 54 3.11 12.55 2.85
N ASN A 55 1.95 12.34 2.22
CA ASN A 55 0.72 13.06 2.51
C ASN A 55 -0.48 12.08 2.39
N GLY A 56 -0.85 11.48 3.52
CA GLY A 56 -1.94 10.49 3.59
C GLY A 56 -3.31 11.00 3.11
N ALA A 57 -3.61 12.29 3.29
CA ALA A 57 -4.87 12.89 2.83
C ALA A 57 -4.88 13.28 1.34
N GLY A 58 -3.69 13.38 0.73
CA GLY A 58 -3.51 13.75 -0.68
C GLY A 58 -3.69 12.58 -1.65
N LEU A 59 -4.09 11.41 -1.15
CA LEU A 59 -4.12 10.17 -1.91
C LEU A 59 -5.40 9.38 -1.62
N LEU A 60 -6.21 9.16 -2.66
CA LEU A 60 -7.37 8.28 -2.59
C LEU A 60 -6.97 6.89 -3.07
N VAL A 61 -7.28 5.88 -2.27
CA VAL A 61 -6.87 4.49 -2.50
C VAL A 61 -8.07 3.57 -2.65
N THR A 62 -8.00 2.69 -3.65
CA THR A 62 -8.97 1.62 -3.91
C THR A 62 -8.21 0.31 -4.05
N VAL A 63 -8.64 -0.70 -3.30
CA VAL A 63 -7.99 -2.02 -3.25
C VAL A 63 -9.01 -3.07 -3.67
N ASN A 64 -8.70 -3.88 -4.67
CA ASN A 64 -9.61 -4.91 -5.20
C ASN A 64 -11.01 -4.37 -5.53
N GLY A 65 -11.08 -3.12 -6.03
CA GLY A 65 -12.34 -2.43 -6.32
C GLY A 65 -13.09 -1.90 -5.09
N GLN A 66 -12.56 -2.07 -3.88
CA GLN A 66 -13.12 -1.52 -2.65
C GLN A 66 -12.40 -0.22 -2.25
N PRO A 67 -13.11 0.92 -2.19
CA PRO A 67 -12.52 2.19 -1.80
C PRO A 67 -12.10 2.14 -0.33
N GLN A 68 -10.81 2.40 -0.07
CA GLN A 68 -10.26 2.53 1.28
C GLN A 68 -10.32 4.00 1.76
N GLY A 69 -10.44 4.94 0.82
CA GLY A 69 -10.41 6.37 1.11
C GLY A 69 -8.98 6.89 1.19
N VAL A 70 -8.77 7.87 2.07
CA VAL A 70 -7.44 8.44 2.32
C VAL A 70 -6.65 7.57 3.30
N LEU A 71 -5.32 7.56 3.16
CA LEU A 71 -4.47 6.69 3.99
C LEU A 71 -4.18 7.28 5.38
N GLY A 72 -4.37 8.59 5.56
CA GLY A 72 -4.15 9.29 6.82
C GLY A 72 -4.47 10.78 6.74
N GLY A 73 -3.88 11.55 7.65
CA GLY A 73 -4.05 13.01 7.71
C GLY A 73 -3.25 13.78 6.67
N ARG A 74 -3.56 15.07 6.53
CA ARG A 74 -2.79 16.00 5.67
C ARG A 74 -1.35 16.11 6.16
N GLY A 75 -0.39 15.90 5.26
CA GLY A 75 1.05 15.93 5.55
C GLY A 75 1.54 14.78 6.45
N GLN A 76 0.68 13.79 6.74
CA GLN A 76 1.07 12.64 7.53
C GLN A 76 1.75 11.62 6.63
N ILE A 77 2.93 11.15 7.07
CA ILE A 77 3.59 10.01 6.45
C ILE A 77 2.82 8.75 6.85
N CYS A 78 2.39 7.96 5.86
CA CYS A 78 1.63 6.75 6.10
C CYS A 78 2.19 5.61 5.26
N THR A 79 2.34 4.46 5.91
CA THR A 79 2.65 3.19 5.24
C THR A 79 1.49 2.23 5.45
N ARG A 80 1.01 1.64 4.37
CA ARG A 80 -0.10 0.68 4.36
C ARG A 80 0.23 -0.49 3.46
N ALA A 81 -0.24 -1.68 3.80
CA ALA A 81 0.01 -2.89 3.04
C ALA A 81 -1.28 -3.69 2.86
N TRP A 82 -1.47 -4.26 1.68
CA TRP A 82 -2.61 -5.11 1.38
C TRP A 82 -2.14 -6.39 0.73
N GLY A 83 -2.66 -7.51 1.20
CA GLY A 83 -2.54 -8.81 0.54
C GLY A 83 -3.84 -9.25 -0.12
N PRO A 84 -3.89 -10.47 -0.68
CA PRO A 84 -5.07 -11.11 -1.26
C PRO A 84 -6.35 -11.00 -0.43
N THR A 85 -6.20 -11.10 0.89
CA THR A 85 -7.30 -11.23 1.85
C THR A 85 -7.71 -9.90 2.50
N GLY A 86 -7.01 -8.80 2.18
CA GLY A 86 -7.31 -7.48 2.73
C GLY A 86 -6.06 -6.74 3.22
N GLU A 87 -6.27 -5.76 4.10
CA GLU A 87 -5.17 -5.02 4.73
C GLU A 87 -4.37 -5.96 5.64
N ILE A 88 -3.05 -5.92 5.51
CA ILE A 88 -2.11 -6.68 6.34
C ILE A 88 -1.23 -5.71 7.12
N ALA A 89 -0.63 -6.20 8.20
CA ALA A 89 0.40 -5.44 8.88
C ALA A 89 1.52 -5.12 7.89
N VAL A 90 1.94 -3.85 7.84
CA VAL A 90 3.15 -3.48 7.11
C VAL A 90 4.28 -4.35 7.67
N PRO A 91 5.02 -5.10 6.83
CA PRO A 91 6.14 -5.89 7.31
C PRO A 91 7.16 -4.91 7.87
N SER A 92 7.11 -4.71 9.18
CA SER A 92 8.08 -3.94 9.91
C SER A 92 9.39 -4.68 9.78
N LEU A 93 10.42 -4.05 9.23
CA LEU A 93 11.80 -4.54 9.35
C LEU A 93 12.29 -4.53 10.81
N ALA A 94 11.43 -4.27 11.80
CA ALA A 94 11.73 -4.59 13.18
C ALA A 94 12.02 -6.10 13.27
N PRO A 95 13.13 -6.50 13.93
CA PRO A 95 13.36 -7.91 14.19
C PRO A 95 12.10 -8.43 14.88
N THR A 96 11.58 -9.55 14.41
CA THR A 96 10.69 -10.42 15.17
C THR A 96 11.13 -10.33 16.63
N PRO A 97 10.25 -10.03 17.62
CA PRO A 97 10.55 -10.46 18.96
C PRO A 97 10.63 -11.98 18.82
N THR A 98 11.86 -12.50 18.67
CA THR A 98 12.15 -13.92 18.84
C THR A 98 11.32 -14.34 20.04
N PRO A 99 10.37 -15.27 19.92
CA PRO A 99 9.70 -15.76 21.11
C PRO A 99 10.82 -16.20 22.03
N GLU A 100 11.01 -15.44 23.12
CA GLU A 100 12.03 -15.73 24.12
C GLU A 100 11.78 -17.18 24.49
N ALA A 101 12.79 -18.01 24.22
CA ALA A 101 12.67 -19.44 24.33
C ALA A 101 12.06 -19.78 25.69
N SER A 102 10.93 -20.49 25.64
CA SER A 102 10.30 -21.13 26.78
C SER A 102 11.37 -21.83 27.61
N THR A 103 11.74 -21.25 28.76
CA THR A 103 12.64 -21.89 29.72
C THR A 103 11.76 -22.33 30.88
N GLY A 104 11.54 -23.65 30.93
CA GLY A 104 11.03 -24.34 32.12
C GLY A 104 12.12 -24.62 33.14
#